data_AF-A0A5K3FH35-F1
#
_entry.id   AF-A0A5K3FH35-F1
#
_cell.length_a   1.000
_cell.length_b   1.000
_cell.length_c   1.000
_cell.angle_alpha   90.00
_cell.angle_beta   90.00
_cell.angle_gamma   90.00
#
_symmetry.space_group_name_H-M   'P 1'
#
loop_
_entity.id
_entity.type
_entity.pdbx_description
1 polymer ?
#
loop_
_entity_poly.entity_id
_entity_poly.type
_entity_poly.pdbx_seq_one_letter_code
_entity_poly.pdbx_strand_id
1 'polypeptide(L)'
;MLRLTSFFFSFQHHTGRSAFANELRRQTEQIKQVPSSVLRLLTSFCNCTLEVCGKTDDFAPAASILSVAFRIFEQNVDSAGKVVLTYLYEGLRDQALWQSTRFWNAAIFIALREERSNRQVVPNDGAAEDSLNAEAELYDSIAYNQLSSKFAWRMYSLGLSKEACLDFLRKQVDDTSLSKENQRTLRANVLRFYSSEA
;
A
#
# COMPACT_ATOMS: atom_id res chain seq x y z
N MET A 1 -13.57 -6.49 -20.69
CA MET A 1 -13.03 -5.20 -21.20
C MET A 1 -13.15 -4.20 -20.06
N LEU A 2 -12.04 -3.71 -19.49
CA LEU A 2 -12.08 -2.77 -18.38
C LEU A 2 -12.83 -1.50 -18.80
N ARG A 3 -13.86 -1.10 -18.05
CA ARG A 3 -14.60 0.17 -18.22
C ARG A 3 -13.76 1.38 -17.77
N LEU A 4 -12.48 1.43 -18.14
CA LEU A 4 -11.55 2.50 -17.77
C LEU A 4 -11.53 3.65 -18.78
N THR A 5 -12.16 3.48 -19.94
CA THR A 5 -12.21 4.48 -21.02
C THR A 5 -13.08 5.71 -20.69
N SER A 6 -13.98 5.62 -19.71
CA SER A 6 -14.88 6.73 -19.35
C SER A 6 -14.26 7.79 -18.42
N PHE A 7 -13.02 7.60 -17.93
CA PHE A 7 -12.40 8.53 -16.97
C PHE A 7 -11.50 9.60 -17.61
N PHE A 8 -11.45 9.67 -18.94
CA PHE A 8 -10.51 10.50 -19.71
C PHE A 8 -10.64 12.03 -19.45
N PHE A 9 -11.69 12.50 -18.77
CA PHE A 9 -12.00 13.93 -18.65
C PHE A 9 -11.95 14.55 -17.23
N SER A 10 -11.56 13.81 -16.18
CA SER A 10 -11.67 14.33 -14.79
C SER A 10 -10.44 14.15 -13.89
N PHE A 11 -9.22 14.05 -14.44
CA PHE A 11 -8.00 13.92 -13.61
C PHE A 11 -7.65 15.20 -12.82
N GLN A 12 -8.16 16.36 -13.22
CA GLN A 12 -7.93 17.64 -12.52
C GLN A 12 -8.74 17.78 -11.22
N HIS A 13 -9.93 17.19 -11.14
CA HIS A 13 -10.78 17.28 -9.95
C HIS A 13 -10.50 16.13 -8.97
N HIS A 14 -10.48 16.43 -7.67
CA HIS A 14 -10.26 15.43 -6.62
C HIS A 14 -11.25 14.25 -6.73
N THR A 15 -12.49 14.53 -7.14
CA THR A 15 -13.56 13.54 -7.33
C THR A 15 -13.22 12.50 -8.39
N GLY A 16 -12.55 12.90 -9.48
CA GLY A 16 -12.13 11.99 -10.54
C GLY A 16 -10.98 11.08 -10.11
N ARG A 17 -10.00 11.60 -9.37
CA ARG A 17 -8.87 10.81 -8.84
C ARG A 17 -9.34 9.75 -7.84
N SER A 18 -10.22 10.13 -6.91
CA SER A 18 -10.80 9.17 -5.95
C SER A 18 -11.69 8.14 -6.65
N ALA A 19 -12.50 8.54 -7.63
CA ALA A 19 -13.35 7.61 -8.38
C ALA A 19 -12.53 6.58 -9.16
N PHE A 20 -11.46 7.00 -9.85
CA PHE A 20 -10.53 6.09 -10.52
C PHE A 20 -9.90 5.11 -9.54
N ALA A 21 -9.36 5.62 -8.42
CA ALA A 21 -8.66 4.80 -7.45
C ALA A 21 -9.58 3.78 -6.75
N ASN A 22 -10.84 4.14 -6.52
CA ASN A 22 -11.86 3.23 -5.96
C ASN A 22 -12.28 2.17 -6.97
N GLU A 23 -12.52 2.54 -8.23
CA GLU A 23 -12.89 1.59 -9.27
C GLU A 23 -11.75 0.60 -9.57
N LEU A 24 -10.51 1.10 -9.60
CA LEU A 24 -9.31 0.27 -9.74
C LEU A 24 -9.19 -0.73 -8.59
N ARG A 25 -9.41 -0.29 -7.34
CA ARG A 25 -9.42 -1.16 -6.16
C ARG A 25 -10.51 -2.23 -6.26
N ARG A 26 -11.74 -1.85 -6.58
CA ARG A 26 -12.88 -2.76 -6.74
C ARG A 26 -12.61 -3.84 -7.79
N GLN A 27 -12.06 -3.47 -8.94
CA GLN A 27 -11.76 -4.45 -9.99
C GLN A 27 -10.63 -5.41 -9.60
N THR A 28 -9.68 -4.97 -8.78
CA THR A 28 -8.54 -5.80 -8.32
C THR A 28 -8.97 -6.91 -7.36
N GLU A 29 -10.13 -6.79 -6.72
CA GLU A 29 -10.71 -7.87 -5.91
C GLU A 29 -11.12 -9.07 -6.76
N GLN A 30 -11.54 -8.82 -8.00
CA GLN A 30 -12.06 -9.82 -8.92
C GLN A 30 -11.01 -10.27 -9.96
N ILE A 31 -10.17 -9.34 -10.42
CA ILE A 31 -9.22 -9.56 -11.51
C ILE A 31 -7.85 -9.01 -11.09
N LYS A 32 -6.89 -9.93 -10.93
CA LYS A 32 -5.50 -9.59 -10.57
C LYS A 32 -4.56 -9.70 -11.77
N GLN A 33 -4.85 -10.61 -12.70
CA GLN A 33 -4.07 -10.81 -13.91
C GLN A 33 -4.65 -9.97 -15.05
N VAL A 34 -3.81 -9.17 -15.69
CA VAL A 34 -4.19 -8.32 -16.83
C VAL A 34 -3.25 -8.50 -18.02
N PRO A 35 -3.71 -8.28 -19.27
CA PRO A 35 -2.83 -8.27 -20.44
C PRO A 35 -1.82 -7.12 -20.42
N SER A 36 -0.67 -7.25 -21.11
CA SER A 36 0.39 -6.21 -21.18
C SER A 36 -0.11 -4.86 -21.66
N SER A 37 -1.04 -4.83 -22.62
CA SER A 37 -1.64 -3.59 -23.12
C SER A 37 -2.40 -2.85 -22.01
N VAL A 38 -3.12 -3.59 -21.17
CA VAL A 38 -3.84 -3.06 -20.01
C VAL A 38 -2.86 -2.63 -18.93
N LEU A 39 -1.84 -3.44 -18.62
CA LEU A 39 -0.85 -3.12 -17.59
C LEU A 39 -0.13 -1.81 -17.92
N ARG A 40 0.35 -1.64 -19.16
CA ARG A 40 1.00 -0.40 -19.61
C ARG A 40 0.08 0.82 -19.54
N LEU A 41 -1.18 0.65 -19.90
CA LEU A 41 -2.17 1.73 -19.82
C LEU A 41 -2.45 2.13 -18.37
N LEU A 42 -2.62 1.14 -17.47
CA LEU A 42 -2.75 1.36 -16.04
C LEU A 42 -1.52 2.07 -15.47
N THR A 43 -0.31 1.64 -15.84
CA THR A 43 0.94 2.30 -15.43
C THR A 43 0.94 3.77 -15.81
N SER A 44 0.58 4.10 -17.06
CA SER A 44 0.52 5.49 -17.54
C SER A 44 -0.48 6.33 -16.74
N PHE A 45 -1.70 5.83 -16.51
CA PHE A 45 -2.72 6.54 -15.74
C PHE A 45 -2.35 6.70 -14.26
N CYS A 46 -1.81 5.65 -13.64
CA CYS A 46 -1.35 5.68 -12.27
C CYS A 46 -0.20 6.69 -12.11
N ASN A 47 0.78 6.71 -13.01
CA ASN A 47 1.88 7.67 -12.98
C ASN A 47 1.37 9.13 -13.05
N CYS A 48 0.46 9.44 -13.97
CA CYS A 48 -0.14 10.78 -14.07
C CYS A 48 -0.90 11.14 -12.78
N THR A 49 -1.69 10.20 -12.24
CA THR A 49 -2.46 10.43 -11.02
C THR A 49 -1.54 10.68 -9.82
N LEU A 50 -0.50 9.86 -9.65
CA LEU A 50 0.46 9.97 -8.55
C LEU A 50 1.24 11.29 -8.61
N GLU A 51 1.60 11.76 -9.79
CA GLU A 51 2.25 13.05 -9.98
C GLU A 51 1.36 14.21 -9.50
N VAL A 52 0.08 14.20 -9.88
CA VAL A 52 -0.90 15.21 -9.43
C VAL A 52 -1.10 15.12 -7.91
N CYS A 53 -1.29 13.91 -7.37
CA CYS A 53 -1.46 13.69 -5.94
C CYS A 53 -0.27 14.21 -5.12
N GLY A 54 0.95 14.05 -5.63
CA GLY A 54 2.16 14.56 -4.98
C GLY A 54 2.24 16.08 -5.00
N LYS A 55 1.76 16.74 -6.06
CA LYS A 55 1.73 18.21 -6.14
C LYS A 55 0.64 18.83 -5.26
N THR A 56 -0.49 18.15 -5.07
CA THR A 56 -1.65 18.67 -4.33
C THR A 56 -1.79 18.12 -2.91
N ASP A 57 -0.80 17.35 -2.42
CA ASP A 57 -0.87 16.62 -1.15
C ASP A 57 -2.14 15.73 -1.00
N ASP A 58 -2.68 15.23 -2.12
CA ASP A 58 -3.90 14.41 -2.15
C ASP A 58 -3.55 12.91 -2.00
N PHE A 59 -3.21 12.52 -0.77
CA PHE A 59 -2.60 11.21 -0.53
C PHE A 59 -3.59 10.03 -0.50
N ALA A 60 -4.89 10.28 -0.37
CA ALA A 60 -5.91 9.22 -0.35
C ALA A 60 -5.97 8.38 -1.66
N PRO A 61 -6.13 8.99 -2.84
CA PRO A 61 -6.08 8.25 -4.10
C PRO A 61 -4.70 7.60 -4.33
N ALA A 62 -3.61 8.26 -3.96
CA ALA A 62 -2.27 7.69 -4.08
C ALA A 62 -2.06 6.45 -3.20
N ALA A 63 -2.56 6.46 -1.96
CA ALA A 63 -2.49 5.31 -1.06
C ALA A 63 -3.32 4.13 -1.59
N SER A 64 -4.45 4.41 -2.24
CA SER A 64 -5.27 3.37 -2.88
C SER A 64 -4.55 2.76 -4.08
N ILE A 65 -3.95 3.59 -4.96
CA ILE A 65 -3.13 3.12 -6.07
C ILE A 65 -1.96 2.26 -5.56
N LEU A 66 -1.25 2.71 -4.52
CA LEU A 66 -0.18 1.93 -3.90
C LEU A 66 -0.66 0.55 -3.44
N SER A 67 -1.84 0.46 -2.81
CA SER A 67 -2.38 -0.83 -2.37
C SER A 67 -2.64 -1.80 -3.53
N VAL A 68 -3.13 -1.27 -4.65
CA VAL A 68 -3.46 -2.05 -5.85
C VAL A 68 -2.22 -2.41 -6.69
N ALA A 69 -1.23 -1.53 -6.76
CA ALA A 69 -0.05 -1.71 -7.59
C ALA A 69 0.74 -3.00 -7.30
N PHE A 70 0.67 -3.47 -6.06
CA PHE A 70 1.31 -4.71 -5.62
C PHE A 70 0.45 -5.97 -5.80
N ARG A 71 -0.77 -5.83 -6.34
CA ARG A 71 -1.72 -6.93 -6.55
C ARG A 71 -1.98 -7.22 -8.02
N ILE A 72 -1.99 -6.18 -8.86
CA ILE A 72 -2.17 -6.33 -10.30
C ILE A 72 -0.85 -6.78 -10.92
N PHE A 73 -0.91 -7.83 -11.73
CA PHE A 73 0.23 -8.35 -12.46
C PHE A 73 -0.15 -8.77 -13.88
N GLU A 74 0.85 -8.81 -14.74
CA GLU A 74 0.84 -9.56 -15.97
C GLU A 74 1.63 -10.86 -15.77
N GLN A 75 1.18 -11.93 -16.41
CA GLN A 75 1.90 -13.19 -16.49
C GLN A 75 2.42 -13.37 -17.92
N ASN A 76 3.73 -13.44 -18.06
CA ASN A 76 4.41 -13.74 -19.31
C ASN A 76 5.22 -15.04 -19.18
N VAL A 77 5.59 -15.61 -20.31
CA VAL A 77 6.53 -16.73 -20.37
C VAL A 77 7.81 -16.22 -21.03
N ASP A 78 8.94 -16.36 -20.36
CA ASP A 78 10.22 -15.95 -20.90
C ASP A 78 10.72 -16.88 -22.01
N SER A 79 11.83 -16.52 -22.65
CA SER A 79 12.46 -17.31 -23.70
C SER A 79 12.93 -18.70 -23.24
N ALA A 80 13.02 -18.94 -21.92
CA ALA A 80 13.39 -20.22 -21.32
C ALA A 80 12.15 -21.05 -20.91
N GLY A 81 10.94 -20.59 -21.20
CA GLY A 81 9.70 -21.28 -20.82
C GLY A 81 9.29 -21.06 -19.36
N LYS A 82 9.98 -20.20 -18.61
CA LYS A 82 9.68 -19.89 -17.22
C LYS A 82 8.60 -18.80 -17.16
N VAL A 83 7.64 -19.01 -16.26
CA VAL A 83 6.61 -18.02 -15.96
C VAL A 83 7.23 -16.85 -15.20
N VAL A 84 7.09 -15.65 -15.75
CA VAL A 84 7.52 -14.39 -15.14
C VAL A 84 6.30 -13.53 -14.87
N LEU A 85 6.21 -13.00 -13.65
CA LEU A 85 5.17 -12.06 -13.25
C LEU A 85 5.75 -10.65 -13.26
N THR A 86 5.09 -9.75 -13.97
CA THR A 86 5.42 -8.32 -13.97
C THR A 86 4.30 -7.57 -13.27
N TYR A 87 4.61 -6.95 -12.14
CA TYR A 87 3.61 -6.26 -11.33
C TYR A 87 3.49 -4.78 -11.73
N LEU A 88 2.31 -4.21 -11.49
CA LEU A 88 2.04 -2.79 -11.78
C LEU A 88 3.02 -1.86 -11.03
N TYR A 89 3.38 -2.18 -9.79
CA TYR A 89 4.30 -1.34 -9.00
C TYR A 89 5.67 -1.14 -9.66
N GLU A 90 6.13 -2.08 -10.49
CA GLU A 90 7.42 -1.98 -11.19
C GLU A 90 7.45 -0.78 -12.14
N GLY A 91 6.34 -0.51 -12.83
CA GLY A 91 6.21 0.67 -13.69
C GLY A 91 5.96 2.00 -12.96
N LEU A 92 5.83 1.95 -11.63
CA LEU A 92 5.59 3.12 -10.79
C LEU A 92 6.80 3.50 -9.93
N ARG A 93 7.91 2.74 -9.95
CA ARG A 93 9.05 2.93 -9.04
C ARG A 93 9.68 4.31 -9.10
N ASP A 94 9.64 4.97 -10.26
CA ASP A 94 10.31 6.26 -10.49
C ASP A 94 9.52 7.48 -9.98
N GLN A 95 8.40 7.28 -9.29
CA GLN A 95 7.60 8.39 -8.77
C GLN A 95 8.28 9.07 -7.57
N ALA A 96 8.53 10.37 -7.68
CA ALA A 96 9.09 11.19 -6.60
C ALA A 96 8.22 11.18 -5.32
N LEU A 97 6.92 10.91 -5.46
CA LEU A 97 5.99 10.75 -4.34
C LEU A 97 6.48 9.71 -3.31
N TRP A 98 7.16 8.66 -3.75
CA TRP A 98 7.66 7.61 -2.85
C TRP A 98 8.78 8.10 -1.93
N GLN A 99 9.45 9.20 -2.24
CA GLN A 99 10.45 9.79 -1.35
C GLN A 99 9.81 10.70 -0.28
N SER A 100 8.51 10.96 -0.37
CA SER A 100 7.80 11.83 0.56
C SER A 100 7.42 11.10 1.86
N THR A 101 8.03 11.51 2.98
CA THR A 101 7.63 11.03 4.31
C THR A 101 6.16 11.38 4.62
N ARG A 102 5.67 12.53 4.13
CA ARG A 102 4.28 12.96 4.34
C ARG A 102 3.30 11.97 3.72
N PHE A 103 3.62 11.46 2.52
CA PHE A 103 2.82 10.44 1.86
C PHE A 103 2.79 9.14 2.68
N TRP A 104 3.94 8.62 3.12
CA TRP A 104 3.99 7.36 3.87
C TRP A 104 3.24 7.43 5.19
N ASN A 105 3.36 8.54 5.93
CA ASN A 105 2.61 8.79 7.16
C ASN A 105 1.08 8.83 6.90
N ALA A 106 0.65 9.49 5.82
CA ALA A 106 -0.76 9.49 5.45
C ALA A 106 -1.25 8.11 5.01
N ALA A 107 -0.47 7.41 4.19
CA ALA A 107 -0.83 6.11 3.64
C ALA A 107 -1.00 5.04 4.74
N ILE A 108 -0.12 5.02 5.75
CA ILE A 108 -0.27 4.09 6.86
C ILE A 108 -1.48 4.45 7.72
N PHE A 109 -1.72 5.73 8.01
CA PHE A 109 -2.89 6.16 8.77
C PHE A 109 -4.20 5.75 8.07
N ILE A 110 -4.27 5.92 6.75
CA ILE A 110 -5.41 5.47 5.92
C ILE A 110 -5.56 3.94 6.01
N ALA A 111 -4.48 3.18 5.88
CA ALA A 111 -4.52 1.72 5.92
C ALA A 111 -4.94 1.18 7.29
N LEU A 112 -4.47 1.79 8.39
CA LEU A 112 -4.87 1.42 9.75
C LEU A 112 -6.35 1.73 9.99
N ARG A 113 -6.84 2.89 9.54
CA ARG A 113 -8.26 3.22 9.62
C ARG A 113 -9.14 2.25 8.86
N GLU A 114 -8.74 1.88 7.64
CA GLU A 114 -9.50 0.94 6.80
C GLU A 114 -9.57 -0.46 7.42
N GLU A 115 -8.44 -0.98 7.92
CA GLU A 115 -8.40 -2.29 8.57
C GLU A 115 -9.22 -2.32 9.87
N ARG A 116 -9.20 -1.24 10.65
CA ARG A 116 -10.06 -1.10 11.84
C ARG A 116 -11.54 -1.11 11.46
N SER A 117 -11.94 -0.34 10.44
CA SER A 117 -13.33 -0.29 9.97
C SER A 117 -13.83 -1.65 9.48
N ASN A 118 -12.97 -2.45 8.86
CA ASN A 118 -13.34 -3.80 8.39
C ASN A 118 -13.44 -4.84 9.52
N ARG A 119 -12.83 -4.59 10.68
CA ARG A 119 -12.77 -5.53 11.81
C ARG A 119 -13.68 -5.16 12.99
N GLN A 120 -14.25 -3.95 13.01
CA GLN A 120 -15.28 -3.57 13.97
C GLN A 120 -16.57 -4.37 13.71
N VAL A 121 -16.60 -5.58 14.24
CA VAL A 121 -17.81 -6.37 14.48
C VAL A 121 -18.36 -5.95 15.86
N VAL A 122 -19.65 -5.62 15.89
CA VAL A 122 -20.41 -5.04 17.02
C VAL A 122 -20.07 -5.67 18.38
N PRO A 123 -19.76 -4.88 19.44
CA PRO A 123 -19.59 -5.41 20.79
C PRO A 123 -20.90 -5.99 21.31
N ASN A 124 -20.86 -7.22 21.82
CA ASN A 124 -21.95 -7.80 22.59
C ASN A 124 -21.85 -7.27 24.04
N ASP A 125 -22.92 -6.67 24.55
CA ASP A 125 -23.00 -6.07 25.89
C ASP A 125 -22.63 -7.10 26.97
N GLY A 126 -21.49 -6.94 27.67
CA GLY A 126 -21.23 -7.79 28.83
C GLY A 126 -19.89 -7.71 29.57
N ALA A 127 -18.77 -7.29 28.95
CA ALA A 127 -17.46 -7.34 29.62
C ALA A 127 -16.56 -6.17 29.20
N ALA A 128 -16.71 -5.02 29.86
CA ALA A 128 -16.05 -3.77 29.45
C ALA A 128 -14.52 -3.80 29.58
N GLU A 129 -13.94 -4.50 30.57
CA GLU A 129 -12.50 -4.45 30.84
C GLU A 129 -11.69 -5.45 29.99
N ASP A 130 -12.19 -6.69 29.85
CA ASP A 130 -11.62 -7.68 28.92
C ASP A 130 -11.76 -7.23 27.46
N SER A 131 -12.82 -6.49 27.12
CA SER A 131 -13.01 -5.90 25.79
C SER A 131 -11.97 -4.83 25.47
N LEU A 132 -11.55 -4.02 26.44
CA LEU A 132 -10.54 -2.96 26.23
C LEU A 132 -9.15 -3.53 26.02
N ASN A 133 -8.77 -4.56 26.79
CA ASN A 133 -7.50 -5.25 26.61
C ASN A 133 -7.46 -6.01 25.27
N ALA A 134 -8.54 -6.68 24.90
CA ALA A 134 -8.66 -7.35 23.61
C ALA A 134 -8.61 -6.36 22.42
N GLU A 135 -9.21 -5.17 22.55
CA GLU A 135 -9.15 -4.12 21.53
C GLU A 135 -7.72 -3.57 21.36
N ALA A 136 -6.99 -3.39 22.46
CA ALA A 136 -5.59 -2.96 22.44
C ALA A 136 -4.66 -3.99 21.79
N GLU A 137 -4.80 -5.27 22.11
CA GLU A 137 -4.05 -6.37 21.48
C GLU A 137 -4.37 -6.53 20.00
N LEU A 138 -5.64 -6.38 19.63
CA LEU A 138 -6.09 -6.42 18.25
C LEU A 138 -5.52 -5.24 17.45
N TYR A 139 -5.44 -4.06 18.07
CA TYR A 139 -4.80 -2.90 17.47
C TYR A 139 -3.29 -3.10 17.26
N ASP A 140 -2.57 -3.63 18.25
CA ASP A 140 -1.13 -3.98 18.14
C ASP A 140 -0.89 -4.96 16.99
N SER A 141 -1.74 -5.99 16.87
CA SER A 141 -1.70 -6.97 15.77
C SER A 141 -2.00 -6.36 14.40
N ILE A 142 -2.98 -5.47 14.28
CA ILE A 142 -3.26 -4.74 13.03
C ILE A 142 -2.05 -3.88 12.64
N ALA A 143 -1.54 -3.08 13.58
CA ALA A 143 -0.42 -2.19 13.34
C ALA A 143 0.81 -2.98 12.87
N TYR A 144 1.15 -4.06 13.58
CA TYR A 144 2.25 -4.93 13.22
C TYR A 144 2.08 -5.56 11.84
N ASN A 145 0.89 -6.08 11.49
CA ASN A 145 0.66 -6.70 10.19
C ASN A 145 0.78 -5.71 9.02
N GLN A 146 0.32 -4.47 9.20
CA GLN A 146 0.47 -3.43 8.19
C GLN A 146 1.92 -2.95 8.08
N LEU A 147 2.60 -2.73 9.20
CA LEU A 147 3.98 -2.23 9.25
C LEU A 147 5.00 -3.27 8.76
N SER A 148 4.93 -4.49 9.28
CA SER A 148 5.94 -5.53 9.05
C SER A 148 5.84 -6.22 7.70
N SER A 149 4.63 -6.55 7.25
CA SER A 149 4.44 -7.34 6.03
C SER A 149 4.19 -6.46 4.81
N LYS A 150 3.49 -5.32 4.95
CA LYS A 150 3.03 -4.53 3.80
C LYS A 150 3.88 -3.30 3.55
N PHE A 151 4.03 -2.40 4.52
CA PHE A 151 4.71 -1.11 4.29
C PHE A 151 6.22 -1.25 4.13
N ALA A 152 6.88 -2.02 5.00
CA ALA A 152 8.33 -2.27 4.88
C ALA A 152 8.71 -2.85 3.52
N TRP A 153 7.99 -3.89 3.06
CA TRP A 153 8.23 -4.52 1.77
C TRP A 153 7.89 -3.61 0.57
N ARG A 154 6.82 -2.82 0.67
CA ARG A 154 6.45 -1.83 -0.36
C ARG A 154 7.51 -0.75 -0.51
N MET A 155 8.00 -0.19 0.60
CA MET A 155 9.06 0.84 0.58
C MET A 155 10.34 0.29 -0.04
N TYR A 156 10.75 -0.92 0.35
CA TYR A 156 11.89 -1.62 -0.25
C TYR A 156 11.70 -1.85 -1.76
N SER A 157 10.55 -2.37 -2.18
CA SER A 157 10.27 -2.68 -3.58
C SER A 157 10.18 -1.44 -4.48
N LEU A 158 9.87 -0.27 -3.92
CA LEU A 158 9.87 1.02 -4.59
C LEU A 158 11.23 1.74 -4.54
N GLY A 159 12.27 1.08 -4.00
CA GLY A 159 13.65 1.58 -4.03
C GLY A 159 13.97 2.62 -2.95
N LEU A 160 13.23 2.66 -1.85
CA LEU A 160 13.65 3.48 -0.71
C LEU A 160 14.89 2.87 -0.06
N SER A 161 15.76 3.74 0.47
CA SER A 161 16.94 3.26 1.19
C SER A 161 16.55 2.57 2.50
N LYS A 162 17.44 1.69 2.95
CA LYS A 162 17.35 1.03 4.25
C LYS A 162 17.16 2.04 5.37
N GLU A 163 17.90 3.14 5.34
CA GLU A 163 17.87 4.20 6.35
C GLU A 163 16.50 4.89 6.35
N ALA A 164 15.97 5.25 5.18
CA ALA A 164 14.66 5.87 5.06
C ALA A 164 13.53 4.96 5.58
N CYS A 165 13.59 3.66 5.28
CA CYS A 165 12.63 2.68 5.76
C CYS A 165 12.72 2.51 7.30
N LEU A 166 13.92 2.39 7.85
CA LEU A 166 14.12 2.26 9.30
C LEU A 166 13.70 3.52 10.08
N ASP A 167 14.00 4.71 9.55
CA ASP A 167 13.59 5.98 10.16
C ASP A 167 12.07 6.15 10.16
N PHE A 168 11.39 5.74 9.08
CA PHE A 168 9.93 5.71 9.02
C PHE A 168 9.35 4.76 10.07
N LEU A 169 9.83 3.52 10.14
CA LEU A 169 9.32 2.53 11.08
C LEU A 169 9.56 2.94 12.53
N ARG A 170 10.71 3.55 12.86
CA ARG A 170 10.96 4.08 14.21
C ARG A 170 9.89 5.09 14.61
N LYS A 171 9.57 6.06 13.74
CA LYS A 171 8.54 7.07 14.02
C LYS A 171 7.15 6.45 14.19
N GLN A 172 6.81 5.47 13.34
CA GLN A 172 5.51 4.80 13.44
C GLN A 172 5.39 3.93 14.69
N VAL A 173 6.49 3.35 15.17
CA VAL A 173 6.54 2.61 16.43
C VAL A 173 6.19 3.51 17.62
N ASP A 174 6.73 4.73 17.65
CA ASP A 174 6.42 5.71 18.69
C ASP A 174 4.93 6.13 18.66
N ASP A 175 4.34 6.23 17.45
CA ASP A 175 2.94 6.64 17.26
C ASP A 175 1.91 5.51 17.48
N THR A 176 2.30 4.23 17.28
CA THR A 176 1.37 3.08 17.30
C THR A 176 1.36 2.28 18.61
N SER A 177 2.19 2.65 19.59
CA SER A 177 2.34 1.93 20.86
C SER A 177 2.65 0.43 20.70
N LEU A 178 3.37 0.08 19.63
CA LEU A 178 3.74 -1.32 19.34
C LEU A 178 4.50 -1.96 20.50
N SER A 179 4.24 -3.24 20.79
CA SER A 179 5.00 -3.96 21.82
C SER A 179 6.51 -4.02 21.50
N LYS A 180 7.37 -3.98 22.53
CA LYS A 180 8.85 -4.03 22.36
C LYS A 180 9.34 -5.28 21.65
N GLU A 181 8.57 -6.36 21.67
CA GLU A 181 8.85 -7.59 20.92
C GLU A 181 8.55 -7.40 19.43
N ASN A 182 7.36 -6.91 19.09
CA ASN A 182 6.95 -6.62 17.71
C ASN A 182 7.88 -5.60 17.04
N GLN A 183 8.35 -4.60 17.79
CA GLN A 183 9.35 -3.64 17.31
C GLN A 183 10.68 -4.32 16.91
N ARG A 184 11.18 -5.26 17.72
CA ARG A 184 12.42 -5.99 17.45
C ARG A 184 12.29 -6.88 16.23
N THR A 185 11.18 -7.62 16.12
CA THR A 185 10.89 -8.49 14.99
C THR A 185 10.72 -7.71 13.69
N LEU A 186 9.98 -6.60 13.72
CA LEU A 186 9.80 -5.69 12.59
C LEU A 186 11.15 -5.21 12.05
N ARG A 187 12.03 -4.73 12.93
CA ARG A 187 13.37 -4.26 12.56
C ARG A 187 14.22 -5.39 11.97
N ALA A 188 14.21 -6.57 12.57
CA ALA A 188 14.96 -7.72 12.07
C ALA A 188 14.50 -8.15 10.66
N ASN A 189 13.19 -8.14 10.40
CA ASN A 189 12.64 -8.47 9.08
C ASN A 189 13.05 -7.47 8.01
N VAL A 190 13.01 -6.17 8.32
CA VAL A 190 13.45 -5.11 7.41
C VAL A 190 14.92 -5.27 7.08
N LEU A 191 15.77 -5.50 8.08
CA LEU A 191 17.20 -5.71 7.87
C LEU A 191 17.45 -6.88 6.91
N ARG A 192 16.68 -7.97 7.01
CA ARG A 192 16.80 -9.12 6.09
C ARG A 192 16.53 -8.77 4.63
N PHE A 193 15.54 -7.91 4.34
CA PHE A 193 15.25 -7.49 2.96
C PHE A 193 16.44 -6.79 2.30
N TYR A 194 17.16 -5.95 3.05
CA TYR A 194 18.31 -5.22 2.53
C TYR A 194 19.63 -5.99 2.65
N SER A 195 19.70 -7.03 3.50
CA SER A 195 20.87 -7.92 3.58
C SER A 195 20.94 -8.93 2.45
N SER A 196 19.84 -9.23 1.75
CA SER A 196 19.83 -10.14 0.60
C SER A 196 20.30 -9.52 -0.72
N GLU A 197 20.60 -8.22 -0.74
CA GLU A 197 21.12 -7.47 -1.90
C GLU A 197 22.62 -7.12 -1.79
N ALA A 198 23.30 -7.54 -0.72
CA ALA A 198 24.73 -7.34 -0.51
C ALA A 198 25.51 -8.64 -0.76
#